data_AF-A0A4R1M661-F1
#
_entry.id   AF-A0A4R1M661-F1
#
_cell.length_a   1.000
_cell.length_b   1.000
_cell.length_c   1.000
_cell.angle_alpha   90.00
_cell.angle_beta   90.00
_cell.angle_gamma   90.00
#
_symmetry.space_group_name_H-M   'P 1'
#
loop_
_entity.id
_entity.type
_entity.pdbx_description
1 polymer ?
#
loop_
_entity_poly.entity_id
_entity_poly.type
_entity_poly.pdbx_seq_one_letter_code
_entity_poly.pdbx_strand_id
1 'polypeptide(L)'
;MGLLDITGIGSVLDFGSKIIDRVWPDPTQAAAAKLELFKAQQAGEFKEMDQAFEIAKAQIGVNQTEAGNNSTFVAGWRPFIGWVCGFALAYQYLLRPLVSWGVLAAGHQLPSMPGLDDNLWQLMMGMLGMGGLRSYEKIKGVASK
;
A
#
# COMPACT_ATOMS: atom_id res chain seq x y z
N MET A 1 -4.67 23.01 13.40
CA MET A 1 -5.17 21.74 13.98
C MET A 1 -4.20 20.67 13.53
N GLY A 2 -3.24 20.32 14.39
CA GLY A 2 -2.00 19.66 14.00
C GLY A 2 -2.16 18.15 13.93
N LEU A 3 -1.26 17.51 13.18
CA LEU A 3 -1.11 16.06 13.00
C LEU A 3 -1.02 15.24 14.32
N LEU A 4 -0.92 15.91 15.47
CA LEU A 4 -0.84 15.35 16.83
C LEU A 4 -2.22 15.02 17.45
N ASP A 5 -3.31 15.52 16.88
CA ASP A 5 -4.67 15.37 17.46
C ASP A 5 -5.34 14.02 17.14
N ILE A 6 -4.87 13.28 16.14
CA ILE A 6 -5.59 12.11 15.59
C ILE A 6 -5.32 10.82 16.38
N THR A 7 -4.17 10.71 17.06
CA THR A 7 -3.78 9.49 17.78
C THR A 7 -4.19 9.49 19.26
N GLY A 8 -4.79 10.59 19.76
CA GLY A 8 -4.96 10.77 21.20
C GLY A 8 -3.64 10.88 21.97
N ILE A 9 -2.49 10.72 21.30
CA ILE A 9 -1.17 10.88 21.89
C ILE A 9 -0.91 12.36 22.15
N GLY A 10 -1.41 13.28 21.31
CA GLY A 10 -1.39 14.72 21.61
C GLY A 10 -2.15 15.08 22.88
N SER A 11 -3.37 14.54 23.07
CA SER A 11 -4.18 14.80 24.26
C SER A 11 -3.65 14.07 25.52
N VAL A 12 -3.07 12.88 25.37
CA VAL A 12 -2.39 12.14 26.45
C VAL A 12 -1.05 12.80 26.81
N LEU A 13 -0.32 13.36 25.86
CA LEU A 13 0.90 14.15 26.10
C LEU A 13 0.59 15.50 26.74
N ASP A 14 -0.48 16.18 26.34
CA ASP A 14 -0.91 17.44 26.96
C ASP A 14 -1.43 17.24 28.39
N PHE A 15 -2.18 16.15 28.62
CA PHE A 15 -2.63 15.76 29.97
C PHE A 15 -1.45 15.29 30.83
N GLY A 16 -0.55 14.49 30.25
CA GLY A 16 0.69 14.06 30.88
C GLY A 16 1.60 15.22 31.23
N SER A 17 1.79 16.21 30.34
CA SER A 17 2.60 17.39 30.59
C SER A 17 2.02 18.24 31.72
N LYS A 18 0.69 18.45 31.76
CA LYS A 18 0.04 19.19 32.85
C LYS A 18 0.14 18.49 34.21
N ILE A 19 0.12 17.15 34.23
CA ILE A 19 0.34 16.38 35.46
C ILE A 19 1.82 16.40 35.85
N ILE A 20 2.74 16.30 34.90
CA ILE A 20 4.19 16.39 35.12
C ILE A 20 4.54 17.77 35.70
N ASP A 21 3.99 18.86 35.18
CA ASP A 21 4.23 20.22 35.69
C ASP A 21 3.63 20.44 37.10
N ARG A 22 2.58 19.68 37.46
CA ARG A 22 1.92 19.75 38.78
C ARG A 22 2.63 18.89 39.84
N VAL A 23 3.20 17.76 39.44
CA VAL A 23 3.86 16.78 40.31
C VAL A 23 5.36 17.06 40.41
N TRP A 24 5.96 17.70 39.40
CA TRP A 24 7.40 17.97 39.31
C TRP A 24 7.69 19.42 38.89
N PRO A 25 7.88 20.35 39.84
CA PRO A 25 8.14 21.78 39.56
C PRO A 25 9.56 22.10 39.07
N ASP A 26 10.47 21.11 39.00
CA ASP A 26 11.90 21.32 38.70
C ASP A 26 12.22 21.03 37.22
N PRO A 27 12.60 22.04 36.40
CA PRO A 27 12.76 21.93 34.95
C PRO A 27 13.82 20.90 34.51
N THR A 28 14.74 20.53 35.39
CA THR A 28 15.80 19.55 35.12
C THR A 28 15.27 18.10 35.05
N GLN A 29 14.28 17.77 35.89
CA GLN A 29 13.72 16.42 35.97
C GLN A 29 12.62 16.21 34.90
N ALA A 30 11.90 17.27 34.54
CA ALA A 30 10.99 17.26 33.38
C ALA A 30 11.76 17.04 32.06
N ALA A 31 12.96 17.60 31.92
CA ALA A 31 13.82 17.36 30.76
C ALA A 31 14.34 15.91 30.69
N ALA A 32 14.72 15.32 31.84
CA ALA A 32 15.13 13.93 31.93
C ALA A 32 13.99 12.96 31.58
N ALA A 33 12.78 13.19 32.11
CA ALA A 33 11.60 12.39 31.80
C ALA A 33 11.20 12.47 30.32
N LYS A 34 11.28 13.67 29.70
CA LYS A 34 11.04 13.83 28.25
C LYS A 34 12.07 13.07 27.41
N LEU A 35 13.33 13.03 27.84
CA LEU A 35 14.40 12.30 27.15
C LEU A 35 14.23 10.78 27.27
N GLU A 36 13.78 10.27 28.42
CA GLU A 36 13.44 8.86 28.59
C GLU A 36 12.20 8.46 27.77
N LEU A 37 11.16 9.29 27.74
CA LEU A 37 9.98 9.07 26.89
C LEU A 37 10.33 9.05 25.41
N PHE A 38 11.20 9.97 24.96
CA PHE A 38 11.65 10.01 23.56
C PHE A 38 12.48 8.76 23.19
N LYS A 39 13.33 8.28 24.10
CA LYS A 39 14.05 7.01 23.93
C LYS A 39 13.11 5.80 23.90
N ALA A 40 12.08 5.78 24.75
CA ALA A 40 11.09 4.73 24.77
C ALA A 40 10.22 4.72 23.49
N GLN A 41 9.85 5.89 22.98
CA GLN A 41 9.14 6.04 21.69
C GLN A 41 9.99 5.56 20.52
N GLN A 42 11.24 6.00 20.42
CA GLN A 42 12.15 5.51 19.37
C GLN A 42 12.29 3.99 19.44
N ALA A 43 12.49 3.42 20.64
CA ALA A 43 12.60 1.97 20.81
C ALA A 43 11.31 1.23 20.39
N GLY A 44 10.14 1.86 20.53
CA GLY A 44 8.87 1.35 20.01
C GLY A 44 8.80 1.39 18.48
N GLU A 45 9.11 2.54 17.88
CA GLU A 45 9.12 2.72 16.42
C GLU A 45 10.12 1.78 15.74
N PHE A 46 11.31 1.58 16.31
CA PHE A 46 12.28 0.62 15.79
C PHE A 46 11.75 -0.81 15.82
N LYS A 47 11.07 -1.22 16.91
CA LYS A 47 10.46 -2.55 17.00
C LYS A 47 9.35 -2.76 15.98
N GLU A 48 8.51 -1.75 15.74
CA GLU A 48 7.45 -1.83 14.73
C GLU A 48 8.03 -1.92 13.31
N MET A 49 9.08 -1.15 13.03
CA MET A 49 9.79 -1.22 11.75
C MET A 49 10.42 -2.59 11.53
N ASP A 50 11.06 -3.15 12.56
CA ASP A 50 11.66 -4.49 12.51
C ASP A 50 10.60 -5.58 12.28
N GLN A 51 9.44 -5.48 12.93
CA GLN A 51 8.33 -6.41 12.70
C GLN A 51 7.80 -6.33 11.27
N ALA A 52 7.58 -5.12 10.75
CA ALA A 52 7.13 -4.92 9.38
C ALA A 52 8.16 -5.46 8.36
N PHE A 53 9.45 -5.28 8.65
CA PHE A 53 10.54 -5.80 7.84
C PHE A 53 10.57 -7.34 7.84
N GLU A 54 10.45 -7.98 8.99
CA GLU A 54 10.44 -9.44 9.10
C GLU A 54 9.21 -10.06 8.42
N ILE A 55 8.03 -9.43 8.50
CA ILE A 55 6.84 -9.85 7.76
C ILE A 55 7.08 -9.77 6.25
N ALA A 56 7.63 -8.64 5.76
CA ALA A 56 7.93 -8.47 4.34
C ALA A 56 8.95 -9.51 3.86
N LYS A 57 9.98 -9.80 4.67
CA LYS A 57 11.01 -10.79 4.39
C LYS A 57 10.44 -12.21 4.37
N ALA A 58 9.54 -12.55 5.30
CA ALA A 58 8.83 -13.83 5.29
C ALA A 58 7.99 -13.99 4.01
N GLN A 59 7.28 -12.95 3.60
CA GLN A 59 6.50 -12.96 2.35
C GLN A 59 7.40 -13.16 1.12
N ILE A 60 8.55 -12.48 1.07
CA ILE A 60 9.54 -12.64 -0.01
C ILE A 60 10.07 -14.08 -0.03
N GLY A 61 10.37 -14.67 1.13
CA GLY A 61 10.84 -16.04 1.24
C GLY A 61 9.82 -17.06 0.71
N VAL A 62 8.54 -16.89 1.05
CA VAL A 62 7.45 -17.70 0.48
C VAL A 62 7.40 -17.53 -1.03
N ASN A 63 7.43 -16.29 -1.53
CA ASN A 63 7.38 -16.02 -2.97
C ASN A 63 8.55 -16.65 -3.74
N GLN A 64 9.76 -16.62 -3.16
CA GLN A 64 10.94 -17.27 -3.75
C GLN A 64 10.79 -18.79 -3.79
N THR A 65 10.26 -19.38 -2.71
CA THR A 65 10.00 -20.82 -2.63
C THR A 65 8.92 -21.26 -3.63
N GLU A 66 7.85 -20.47 -3.77
CA GLU A 66 6.81 -20.70 -4.77
C GLU A 66 7.36 -20.61 -6.19
N ALA A 67 8.19 -19.60 -6.47
CA ALA A 67 8.80 -19.39 -7.78
C ALA A 67 9.82 -20.48 -8.15
N GLY A 68 10.50 -21.07 -7.17
CA GLY A 68 11.44 -22.19 -7.37
C GLY A 68 10.78 -23.57 -7.41
N ASN A 69 9.45 -23.65 -7.25
CA ASN A 69 8.75 -24.93 -7.24
C ASN A 69 8.72 -25.57 -8.64
N ASN A 70 8.97 -26.88 -8.73
CA ASN A 70 8.92 -27.64 -9.99
C ASN A 70 7.54 -27.64 -10.65
N SER A 71 6.46 -27.37 -9.90
CA SER A 71 5.11 -27.26 -10.45
C SER A 71 4.91 -25.92 -11.17
N THR A 72 4.72 -25.96 -12.49
CA THR A 72 4.44 -24.79 -13.33
C THR A 72 3.16 -24.04 -12.91
N PHE A 73 2.20 -24.74 -12.29
CA PHE A 73 0.99 -24.11 -11.74
C PHE A 73 1.30 -23.26 -10.49
N VAL A 74 2.27 -23.67 -9.66
CA VAL A 74 2.64 -22.96 -8.43
C VAL A 74 3.63 -21.84 -8.72
N ALA A 75 4.63 -22.07 -9.59
CA ALA A 75 5.60 -21.05 -9.95
C ALA A 75 5.05 -20.03 -10.96
N GLY A 76 4.13 -20.45 -11.83
CA GLY A 76 3.71 -19.69 -13.01
C GLY A 76 2.48 -18.80 -12.82
N TRP A 77 1.72 -18.91 -11.73
CA TRP A 77 0.47 -18.17 -11.59
C TRP A 77 0.67 -16.64 -11.55
N ARG A 78 1.75 -16.15 -10.89
CA ARG A 78 2.09 -14.72 -10.84
C ARG A 78 2.44 -14.17 -12.23
N PRO A 79 3.37 -14.78 -12.99
CA PRO A 79 3.57 -14.42 -14.40
C PRO A 79 2.29 -14.51 -15.23
N PHE A 80 1.50 -15.57 -15.07
CA PHE A 80 0.30 -15.80 -15.88
C PHE A 80 -0.71 -14.66 -15.78
N ILE A 81 -1.00 -14.17 -14.57
CA ILE A 81 -1.87 -13.00 -14.38
C ILE A 81 -1.28 -11.77 -15.10
N GLY A 82 0.03 -11.57 -15.01
CA GLY A 82 0.73 -10.49 -15.71
C GLY A 82 0.59 -10.58 -17.23
N TRP A 83 0.74 -11.78 -17.80
CA TRP A 83 0.56 -12.03 -19.23
C TRP A 83 -0.89 -11.80 -19.66
N VAL A 84 -1.88 -12.31 -18.93
CA VAL A 84 -3.31 -12.11 -19.24
C VAL A 84 -3.67 -10.62 -19.20
N CYS A 85 -3.20 -9.89 -18.18
CA CYS A 85 -3.40 -8.45 -18.09
C CYS A 85 -2.69 -7.71 -19.25
N GLY A 86 -1.46 -8.08 -19.57
CA GLY A 86 -0.71 -7.54 -20.70
C GLY A 86 -1.40 -7.76 -22.04
N PHE A 87 -1.92 -8.97 -22.29
CA PHE A 87 -2.70 -9.28 -23.49
C PHE A 87 -4.03 -8.53 -23.54
N ALA A 88 -4.72 -8.38 -22.41
CA ALA A 88 -5.96 -7.60 -22.33
C ALA A 88 -5.72 -6.12 -22.69
N LEU A 89 -4.66 -5.52 -22.13
CA LEU A 89 -4.27 -4.14 -22.45
C LEU A 89 -3.81 -3.99 -23.91
N ALA A 90 -3.01 -4.94 -24.41
CA ALA A 90 -2.56 -4.95 -25.80
C ALA A 90 -3.74 -5.08 -26.78
N TYR A 91 -4.72 -5.93 -26.47
CA TYR A 91 -5.94 -6.03 -27.29
C TYR A 91 -6.74 -4.73 -27.26
N GLN A 92 -7.03 -4.21 -26.07
CA GLN A 92 -7.92 -3.06 -25.87
C GLN A 92 -7.34 -1.76 -26.44
N TYR A 93 -6.06 -1.49 -26.18
CA TYR A 93 -5.45 -0.18 -26.50
C TYR A 93 -4.57 -0.19 -27.74
N LEU A 94 -4.10 -1.36 -28.21
CA LEU A 94 -3.23 -1.44 -29.38
C LEU A 94 -3.93 -2.12 -30.56
N LEU A 95 -4.37 -3.36 -30.42
CA LEU A 95 -4.96 -4.12 -31.54
C LEU A 95 -6.29 -3.51 -32.00
N ARG A 96 -7.21 -3.22 -31.07
CA ARG A 96 -8.54 -2.71 -31.41
C ARG A 96 -8.51 -1.40 -32.23
N PRO A 97 -7.77 -0.34 -31.86
CA PRO A 97 -7.70 0.87 -32.69
C PRO A 97 -6.90 0.67 -33.98
N LEU A 98 -5.80 -0.11 -33.96
CA LEU A 98 -5.00 -0.36 -35.17
C LEU A 98 -5.77 -1.16 -36.22
N VAL A 99 -6.52 -2.19 -35.81
CA VAL A 99 -7.35 -2.99 -36.73
C VAL A 99 -8.52 -2.16 -37.24
N SER A 100 -9.18 -1.40 -36.37
CA SER A 100 -10.28 -0.51 -36.78
C SER A 100 -9.82 0.54 -37.79
N TRP A 101 -8.65 1.16 -37.55
CA TRP A 101 -8.03 2.08 -38.49
C TRP A 101 -7.63 1.39 -39.81
N GLY A 102 -6.96 0.25 -39.73
CA GLY A 102 -6.48 -0.48 -40.91
C GLY A 102 -7.62 -0.92 -41.82
N VAL A 103 -8.76 -1.30 -41.27
CA VAL A 103 -9.92 -1.73 -42.05
C VAL A 103 -10.65 -0.56 -42.69
N LEU A 104 -10.79 0.56 -41.96
CA LEU A 104 -11.30 1.81 -42.52
C LEU A 104 -10.39 2.32 -43.66
N ALA A 105 -9.07 2.24 -43.50
CA ALA A 105 -8.10 2.59 -44.53
C ALA A 105 -8.17 1.66 -45.76
N ALA A 106 -8.55 0.40 -45.58
CA ALA A 106 -8.79 -0.56 -46.66
C ALA A 106 -10.16 -0.41 -47.35
N GLY A 107 -10.98 0.58 -46.94
CA GLY A 107 -12.29 0.86 -47.55
C GLY A 107 -13.39 -0.13 -47.17
N HIS A 108 -13.20 -0.90 -46.10
CA HIS A 108 -14.21 -1.82 -45.57
C HIS A 108 -14.79 -1.26 -44.27
N GLN A 109 -16.08 -1.51 -44.03
CA GLN A 109 -16.70 -1.20 -42.75
C GLN A 109 -16.68 -2.44 -41.87
N LEU A 110 -15.91 -2.39 -40.78
CA LEU A 110 -15.93 -3.42 -39.77
C LEU A 110 -16.98 -3.07 -38.71
N PRO A 111 -17.85 -4.01 -38.31
CA PRO A 111 -18.68 -3.82 -37.12
C PRO A 111 -17.80 -3.54 -35.89
N SER A 112 -18.30 -2.74 -34.95
CA SER A 112 -17.54 -2.34 -33.76
C SER A 112 -17.03 -3.57 -33.01
N MET A 113 -15.71 -3.73 -32.93
CA MET A 113 -15.10 -4.86 -32.24
C MET A 113 -15.42 -4.79 -30.74
N PRO A 114 -15.80 -5.92 -30.09
CA PRO A 114 -16.17 -5.95 -28.69
C PRO A 114 -15.01 -5.46 -27.82
N GLY A 115 -15.28 -4.42 -27.03
CA GLY A 115 -14.34 -3.84 -26.09
C GLY A 115 -14.36 -4.58 -24.75
N LEU A 116 -13.23 -4.54 -24.05
CA LEU A 116 -13.08 -4.97 -22.65
C LEU A 116 -13.43 -3.83 -21.66
N ASP A 117 -14.01 -2.72 -22.15
CA ASP A 117 -14.01 -1.38 -21.53
C ASP A 117 -14.60 -1.30 -20.11
N ASP A 118 -15.81 -1.82 -19.87
CA ASP A 118 -16.47 -1.61 -18.56
C ASP A 118 -15.84 -2.42 -17.42
N ASN A 119 -15.32 -3.62 -17.72
CA ASN A 119 -14.72 -4.48 -16.70
C ASN A 119 -13.28 -4.08 -16.37
N LEU A 120 -12.55 -3.51 -17.34
CA LEU A 120 -11.17 -3.08 -17.14
C LEU A 120 -11.09 -1.91 -16.16
N TRP A 121 -12.02 -0.95 -16.27
CA TRP A 121 -12.06 0.20 -15.37
C TRP A 121 -12.43 -0.16 -13.94
N GLN A 122 -13.35 -1.11 -13.77
CA GLN A 122 -13.72 -1.65 -12.46
C GLN A 122 -12.55 -2.40 -11.80
N LEU A 123 -11.80 -3.19 -12.57
CA LEU A 123 -10.60 -3.87 -12.07
C LEU A 123 -9.50 -2.88 -11.65
N MET A 124 -9.25 -1.85 -12.45
CA MET A 124 -8.26 -0.82 -12.12
C MET A 124 -8.67 -0.01 -10.88
N MET A 125 -9.94 0.40 -10.78
CA MET A 125 -10.46 1.09 -9.60
C MET A 125 -10.51 0.18 -8.37
N GLY A 126 -10.75 -1.12 -8.52
CA GLY A 126 -10.68 -2.10 -7.43
C GLY A 126 -9.25 -2.27 -6.89
N MET A 127 -8.26 -2.41 -7.78
CA MET A 127 -6.84 -2.48 -7.39
C MET A 127 -6.35 -1.16 -6.79
N LEU A 128 -6.72 -0.03 -7.38
CA LEU A 128 -6.41 1.31 -6.85
C LEU A 128 -7.09 1.55 -5.50
N GLY A 129 -8.33 1.09 -5.33
CA GLY A 129 -9.09 1.19 -4.08
C GLY A 129 -8.42 0.42 -2.94
N MET A 130 -7.97 -0.81 -3.17
CA MET A 130 -7.23 -1.57 -2.16
C MET A 130 -5.85 -0.95 -1.84
N GLY A 131 -5.14 -0.42 -2.84
CA GLY A 131 -3.89 0.32 -2.62
C GLY A 131 -4.11 1.64 -1.85
N GLY A 132 -5.22 2.31 -2.13
CA GLY A 132 -5.67 3.52 -1.45
C GLY A 132 -6.05 3.26 0.01
N LEU A 133 -6.76 2.17 0.29
CA LEU A 133 -7.11 1.76 1.65
C LEU A 133 -5.87 1.52 2.52
N ARG A 134 -4.85 0.81 2.02
CA ARG A 134 -3.58 0.63 2.76
C ARG A 134 -2.82 1.94 2.99
N SER A 135 -2.81 2.82 1.99
CA SER A 135 -2.19 4.15 2.11
C SER A 135 -2.94 5.01 3.12
N TYR A 136 -4.27 4.92 3.13
CA TYR A 136 -5.15 5.62 4.06
C TYR A 136 -4.99 5.11 5.50
N GLU A 137 -4.89 3.79 5.70
CA GLU A 137 -4.60 3.19 7.01
C GLU A 137 -3.24 3.63 7.55
N LYS A 138 -2.22 3.77 6.69
CA LYS A 138 -0.90 4.30 7.06
C LYS A 138 -0.96 5.78 7.44
N ILE A 139 -1.70 6.60 6.69
CA ILE A 139 -1.92 8.03 7.01
C ILE A 139 -2.68 8.20 8.34
N LYS A 140 -3.61 7.30 8.64
CA LYS A 140 -4.36 7.31 9.90
C LYS A 140 -3.64 6.66 11.08
N GLY A 141 -2.46 6.07 10.87
CA GLY A 141 -1.73 5.36 11.94
C GLY A 141 -2.41 4.07 12.42
N VAL A 142 -3.40 3.54 11.67
CA VAL A 142 -4.14 2.31 12.03
C VAL A 142 -3.43 1.06 11.49
N ALA A 143 -2.55 1.21 10.48
CA ALA A 143 -1.67 0.15 10.00
C ALA A 143 -0.51 -0.19 10.97
N SER A 144 -0.43 0.47 12.13
CA SER A 144 0.37 0.02 13.26
C SER A 144 -0.51 -0.90 14.12
N LYS A 145 -0.56 -2.18 13.73
CA LYS A 145 -1.02 -3.29 14.58
C LYS A 145 -0.51 -4.62 14.04
#